data_AF-A0A833LWN9-F1
#
_entry.id   AF-A0A833LWN9-F1
#
_cell.length_a   1.000
_cell.length_b   1.000
_cell.length_c   1.000
_cell.angle_alpha   90.00
_cell.angle_beta   90.00
_cell.angle_gamma   90.00
#
_symmetry.space_group_name_H-M   'P 1'
#
loop_
_entity.id
_entity.type
_entity.pdbx_description
1 polymer ?
#
loop_
_entity_poly.entity_id
_entity_poly.type
_entity_poly.pdbx_seq_one_letter_code
_entity_poly.pdbx_strand_id
1 'polypeptide(L)'
;MRPNIFDRPKTGFSDIERKRVMTILKKSCSFVALTIAFASAAQAGTHELGTLGSTPVAGNVLATSGSFADIFNFSVAAPDTLVSGAAMNVPMTFGTLTLYDIDDLTVTLFSGFDATGTSLLALTGDYSSHSDTLPVGNYSLRITGNAVGMLGGSYTYTAFAQTVPEPETCAMFIAGLGLIGFLGRRRKRP
;
A
#
# COMPACT_ATOMS: atom_id res chain seq x y z
N MET A 1 -4.06 -97.63 12.77
CA MET A 1 -3.13 -96.76 12.03
C MET A 1 -3.92 -95.65 11.36
N ARG A 2 -3.81 -94.42 11.88
CA ARG A 2 -3.98 -93.09 11.23
C ARG A 2 -4.35 -92.04 12.31
N PRO A 3 -3.52 -91.01 12.56
CA PRO A 3 -3.86 -89.93 13.48
C PRO A 3 -4.72 -88.87 12.77
N ASN A 4 -5.78 -88.39 13.42
CA ASN A 4 -6.61 -87.29 12.93
C ASN A 4 -5.89 -85.95 13.15
N ILE A 5 -5.84 -85.14 12.09
CA ILE A 5 -4.92 -84.02 11.90
C ILE A 5 -5.46 -82.63 12.28
N PHE A 6 -6.47 -82.57 13.15
CA PHE A 6 -7.12 -81.31 13.52
C PHE A 6 -6.86 -80.95 14.98
N ASP A 7 -5.60 -80.62 15.26
CA ASP A 7 -5.28 -79.74 16.38
C ASP A 7 -4.47 -78.56 15.83
N ARG A 8 -5.18 -77.50 15.42
CA ARG A 8 -4.55 -76.22 15.11
C ARG A 8 -4.82 -75.29 16.29
N PRO A 9 -3.80 -74.83 17.03
CA PRO A 9 -4.00 -73.82 18.05
C PRO A 9 -4.50 -72.53 17.39
N LYS A 10 -5.61 -71.99 17.90
CA LYS A 10 -6.11 -70.67 17.51
C LYS A 10 -5.01 -69.66 17.79
N THR A 11 -4.42 -69.10 16.73
CA THR A 11 -3.42 -68.03 16.79
C THR A 11 -4.08 -66.74 17.28
N GLY A 12 -4.33 -66.67 18.59
CA GLY A 12 -4.60 -65.42 19.28
C GLY A 12 -3.30 -64.62 19.33
N PHE A 13 -3.30 -63.43 18.74
CA PHE A 13 -2.21 -62.47 18.92
C PHE A 13 -1.92 -62.31 20.42
N SER A 14 -0.69 -62.63 20.84
CA SER A 14 -0.28 -62.55 22.24
C SER A 14 -0.33 -61.12 22.76
N ASP A 15 -0.59 -60.93 24.05
CA ASP A 15 -0.70 -59.60 24.68
C ASP A 15 0.56 -58.73 24.52
N ILE A 16 1.71 -59.35 24.24
CA ILE A 16 2.99 -58.70 23.97
C ILE A 16 2.95 -57.97 22.62
N GLU A 17 2.39 -58.61 21.59
CA GLU A 17 2.24 -58.00 20.26
C GLU A 17 1.23 -56.84 20.30
N ARG A 18 0.16 -56.97 21.07
CA ARG A 18 -0.81 -55.87 21.28
C ARG A 18 -0.18 -54.66 21.96
N LYS A 19 0.65 -54.88 22.98
CA LYS A 19 1.39 -53.79 23.67
C LYS A 19 2.42 -53.12 22.75
N ARG A 20 3.10 -53.88 21.88
CA ARG A 20 4.05 -53.34 20.89
C ARG A 20 3.34 -52.48 19.84
N VAL A 21 2.24 -52.97 19.27
CA VAL A 21 1.42 -52.20 18.32
C VAL A 21 0.85 -50.94 18.98
N MET A 22 0.36 -51.01 20.21
CA MET A 22 -0.18 -49.86 20.93
C MET A 22 0.89 -48.83 21.32
N THR A 23 2.14 -49.26 21.55
CA THR A 23 3.27 -48.35 21.80
C THR A 23 3.72 -47.65 20.53
N ILE A 24 3.67 -48.33 19.38
CA ILE A 24 3.94 -47.73 18.06
C ILE A 24 2.81 -46.76 17.69
N LEU A 25 1.55 -47.12 17.91
CA LEU A 25 0.38 -46.26 17.65
C LEU A 25 0.38 -44.98 18.50
N LYS A 26 0.79 -45.07 19.78
CA LYS A 26 0.95 -43.91 20.67
C LYS A 26 2.09 -42.99 20.25
N LYS A 27 3.20 -43.55 19.75
CA LYS A 27 4.34 -42.77 19.24
C LYS A 27 4.04 -42.09 17.89
N SER A 28 3.19 -42.71 17.06
CA SER A 28 2.75 -42.13 15.78
C SER A 28 1.72 -41.01 15.92
N CYS A 29 1.03 -40.90 17.06
CA CYS A 29 0.00 -39.88 17.26
C CYS A 29 0.54 -38.53 17.80
N SER A 30 1.82 -38.46 18.19
CA SER A 30 2.46 -37.23 18.70
C SER A 30 3.19 -36.42 17.63
N PHE A 31 2.98 -36.70 16.34
CA PHE A 31 3.60 -35.96 15.24
C PHE A 31 2.59 -35.13 14.42
N VAL A 32 1.50 -34.70 15.04
CA VAL A 32 0.47 -33.88 14.41
C VAL A 32 0.68 -32.40 14.76
N ALA A 33 1.30 -31.71 13.80
CA ALA A 33 1.07 -30.32 13.40
C ALA A 33 1.28 -29.22 14.46
N LEU A 34 2.55 -28.81 14.63
CA LEU A 34 2.85 -27.41 14.88
C LEU A 34 2.60 -26.63 13.57
N THR A 35 1.34 -26.27 13.30
CA THR A 35 1.03 -25.26 12.28
C THR A 35 1.51 -23.91 12.81
N ILE A 36 2.73 -23.53 12.43
CA ILE A 36 3.13 -22.12 12.46
C ILE A 36 2.19 -21.45 11.46
N ALA A 37 1.20 -20.71 11.97
CA ALA A 37 0.46 -19.77 11.16
C ALA A 37 1.48 -18.71 10.71
N PHE A 38 2.03 -18.88 9.52
CA PHE A 38 2.64 -17.76 8.82
C PHE A 38 1.49 -16.80 8.52
N ALA A 39 1.30 -15.82 9.40
CA ALA A 39 0.59 -14.62 9.00
C ALA A 39 1.38 -14.08 7.81
N SER A 40 0.83 -14.22 6.60
CA SER A 40 1.32 -13.47 5.46
C SER A 40 1.07 -12.01 5.79
N ALA A 41 2.04 -11.36 6.40
CA ALA A 41 2.04 -9.91 6.44
C ALA A 41 1.96 -9.46 4.98
N ALA A 42 0.94 -8.69 4.61
CA ALA A 42 0.92 -8.02 3.32
C ALA A 42 2.21 -7.19 3.25
N GLN A 43 3.19 -7.65 2.46
CA GLN A 43 4.41 -6.90 2.27
C GLN A 43 4.05 -5.70 1.41
N ALA A 44 4.39 -4.50 1.87
CA ALA A 44 4.13 -3.30 1.10
C ALA A 44 4.99 -3.30 -0.17
N GLY A 45 4.40 -2.95 -1.32
CA GLY A 45 5.13 -2.73 -2.56
C GLY A 45 5.83 -1.37 -2.51
N THR A 46 7.16 -1.33 -2.46
CA THR A 46 7.91 -0.07 -2.45
C THR A 46 8.30 0.36 -3.87
N HIS A 47 8.02 1.62 -4.20
CA HIS A 47 8.31 2.26 -5.47
C HIS A 47 9.13 3.54 -5.24
N GLU A 48 10.23 3.70 -5.97
CA GLU A 48 11.08 4.89 -5.89
C GLU A 48 10.73 5.86 -7.03
N LEU A 49 10.16 7.01 -6.69
CA LEU A 49 9.87 8.09 -7.65
C LEU A 49 11.07 9.03 -7.83
N GLY A 50 12.03 8.99 -6.91
CA GLY A 50 13.19 9.88 -6.89
C GLY A 50 12.83 11.32 -6.48
N THR A 51 13.62 12.28 -6.95
CA THR A 51 13.35 13.69 -6.67
C THR A 51 12.20 14.20 -7.54
N LEU A 52 11.11 14.65 -6.91
CA LEU A 52 10.01 15.26 -7.65
C LEU A 52 10.43 16.62 -8.20
N GLY A 53 10.01 16.89 -9.44
CA GLY A 53 10.19 18.17 -10.10
C GLY A 53 8.95 18.55 -10.93
N SER A 54 9.12 19.54 -11.79
CA SER A 54 8.02 20.10 -12.60
C SER A 54 7.48 19.14 -13.66
N THR A 55 8.18 18.03 -13.90
CA THR A 55 7.73 16.96 -14.79
C THR A 55 6.92 15.95 -13.97
N PRO A 56 5.62 15.77 -14.24
CA PRO A 56 4.81 14.83 -13.50
C PRO A 56 5.30 13.38 -13.67
N VAL A 57 5.27 12.61 -12.59
CA VAL A 57 5.44 11.17 -12.59
C VAL A 57 4.07 10.54 -12.40
N ALA A 58 3.69 9.63 -13.28
CA ALA A 58 2.40 8.95 -13.23
C ALA A 58 2.54 7.48 -13.61
N GLY A 59 1.63 6.65 -13.11
CA GLY A 59 1.64 5.22 -13.37
C GLY A 59 0.31 4.55 -13.02
N ASN A 60 0.16 3.32 -13.49
CA ASN A 60 -0.94 2.43 -13.15
C ASN A 60 -0.38 1.23 -12.40
N VAL A 61 -1.06 0.81 -11.33
CA VAL A 61 -0.66 -0.32 -10.51
C VAL A 61 -1.84 -1.28 -10.39
N LEU A 62 -1.53 -2.57 -10.52
CA LEU A 62 -2.46 -3.64 -10.24
C LEU A 62 -2.19 -4.15 -8.82
N ALA A 63 -3.19 -4.06 -7.96
CA ALA A 63 -3.15 -4.59 -6.61
C ALA A 63 -3.60 -6.05 -6.61
N THR A 64 -2.89 -6.89 -5.86
CA THR A 64 -3.33 -8.29 -5.64
C THR A 64 -4.62 -8.30 -4.83
N SER A 65 -5.51 -9.26 -5.09
CA SER A 65 -6.78 -9.42 -4.37
C SER A 65 -6.58 -9.44 -2.85
N GLY A 66 -7.47 -8.76 -2.12
CA GLY A 66 -7.39 -8.55 -0.69
C GLY A 66 -6.75 -7.21 -0.30
N SER A 67 -6.36 -7.09 0.97
CA SER A 67 -5.74 -5.86 1.47
C SER A 67 -4.34 -5.68 0.89
N PHE A 68 -4.05 -4.48 0.39
CA PHE A 68 -2.75 -4.10 -0.13
C PHE A 68 -2.26 -2.78 0.47
N ALA A 69 -0.96 -2.57 0.40
CA ALA A 69 -0.30 -1.32 0.75
C ALA A 69 0.87 -1.11 -0.21
N ASP A 70 0.87 -0.01 -0.95
CA ASP A 70 1.98 0.40 -1.80
C ASP A 70 2.57 1.69 -1.25
N ILE A 71 3.89 1.81 -1.28
CA ILE A 71 4.63 2.96 -0.77
C ILE A 71 5.45 3.57 -1.90
N PHE A 72 5.24 4.86 -2.16
CA PHE A 72 5.94 5.63 -3.16
C PHE A 72 6.88 6.62 -2.46
N ASN A 73 8.18 6.32 -2.48
CA ASN A 73 9.22 7.14 -1.89
C ASN A 73 9.66 8.24 -2.85
N PHE A 74 9.79 9.46 -2.33
CA PHE A 74 10.24 10.61 -3.12
C PHE A 74 10.95 11.67 -2.27
N SER A 75 11.79 12.47 -2.91
CA SER A 75 12.50 13.58 -2.27
C SER A 75 12.10 14.94 -2.84
N VAL A 76 12.11 15.94 -1.98
CA VAL A 76 11.93 17.36 -2.33
C VAL A 76 13.28 18.05 -2.21
N ALA A 77 13.78 18.62 -3.30
CA ALA A 77 15.14 19.16 -3.37
C ALA A 77 15.26 20.67 -3.08
N ALA A 78 14.15 21.42 -3.09
CA ALA A 78 14.15 22.87 -2.89
C ALA A 78 13.16 23.29 -1.78
N PRO A 79 13.46 24.37 -1.03
CA PRO A 79 12.49 24.94 -0.08
C PRO A 79 11.28 25.52 -0.81
N ASP A 80 10.18 25.71 -0.09
CA ASP A 80 8.92 26.28 -0.61
C ASP A 80 8.40 25.59 -1.88
N THR A 81 8.61 24.27 -1.95
CA THR A 81 8.13 23.46 -3.06
C THR A 81 6.70 23.04 -2.80
N LEU A 82 5.79 23.43 -3.70
CA LEU A 82 4.43 22.91 -3.74
C LEU A 82 4.48 21.50 -4.34
N VAL A 83 4.13 20.51 -3.54
CA VAL A 83 4.01 19.12 -3.97
C VAL A 83 2.54 18.80 -4.10
N SER A 84 2.17 18.14 -5.20
CA SER A 84 0.82 17.66 -5.39
C SER A 84 0.84 16.23 -5.89
N GLY A 85 -0.09 15.43 -5.36
CA GLY A 85 -0.26 14.06 -5.76
C GLY A 85 -1.72 13.66 -5.75
N ALA A 86 -2.06 12.70 -6.60
CA ALA A 86 -3.38 12.12 -6.69
C ALA A 86 -3.30 10.60 -6.87
N ALA A 87 -4.29 9.89 -6.35
CA ALA A 87 -4.54 8.50 -6.67
C ALA A 87 -6.03 8.27 -6.92
N MET A 88 -6.35 7.33 -7.80
CA MET A 88 -7.72 7.04 -8.18
C MET A 88 -7.91 5.54 -8.46
N ASN A 89 -8.98 4.96 -7.91
CA ASN A 89 -9.45 3.61 -8.25
C ASN A 89 -9.95 3.59 -9.70
N VAL A 90 -9.55 2.57 -10.45
CA VAL A 90 -9.94 2.37 -11.84
C VAL A 90 -10.69 1.04 -11.93
N PRO A 91 -11.99 1.01 -11.57
CA PRO A 91 -12.77 -0.20 -11.61
C PRO A 91 -13.00 -0.65 -13.06
N MET A 92 -13.02 -1.96 -13.27
CA MET A 92 -13.31 -2.57 -14.58
C MET A 92 -14.36 -3.65 -14.44
N THR A 93 -15.48 -3.48 -15.15
CA THR A 93 -16.61 -4.42 -15.12
C THR A 93 -16.93 -4.89 -16.53
N PHE A 94 -17.13 -6.19 -16.70
CA PHE A 94 -17.60 -6.81 -17.94
C PHE A 94 -18.93 -7.53 -17.69
N GLY A 95 -20.03 -6.89 -18.11
CA GLY A 95 -21.38 -7.37 -17.80
C GLY A 95 -21.67 -7.28 -16.30
N THR A 96 -21.92 -8.41 -15.64
CA THR A 96 -22.11 -8.49 -14.18
C THR A 96 -20.82 -8.84 -13.42
N LEU A 97 -19.70 -8.99 -14.13
CA LEU A 97 -18.43 -9.40 -13.56
C LEU A 97 -17.51 -8.21 -13.31
N THR A 98 -17.18 -7.94 -12.06
CA THR A 98 -16.16 -6.95 -11.67
C THR A 98 -14.78 -7.60 -11.70
N LEU A 99 -13.94 -7.18 -12.65
CA LEU A 99 -12.58 -7.69 -12.85
C LEU A 99 -11.57 -7.01 -11.92
N TYR A 100 -11.59 -5.67 -11.88
CA TYR A 100 -10.78 -4.87 -10.98
C TYR A 100 -11.66 -3.92 -10.20
N ASP A 101 -11.42 -3.84 -8.90
CA ASP A 101 -12.04 -2.83 -8.04
C ASP A 101 -11.30 -2.75 -6.70
N ILE A 102 -11.37 -1.59 -6.06
CA ILE A 102 -10.73 -1.31 -4.79
C ILE A 102 -11.74 -0.60 -3.88
N ASP A 103 -12.06 -1.23 -2.77
CA ASP A 103 -12.77 -0.61 -1.66
C ASP A 103 -11.78 0.14 -0.75
N ASP A 104 -12.28 1.20 -0.12
CA ASP A 104 -11.57 1.99 0.90
C ASP A 104 -10.18 2.49 0.47
N LEU A 105 -10.03 2.88 -0.81
CA LEU A 105 -8.78 3.47 -1.29
C LEU A 105 -8.40 4.68 -0.42
N THR A 106 -7.23 4.60 0.19
CA THR A 106 -6.73 5.58 1.13
C THR A 106 -5.32 5.98 0.75
N VAL A 107 -5.10 7.29 0.60
CA VAL A 107 -3.80 7.89 0.32
C VAL A 107 -3.33 8.60 1.58
N THR A 108 -2.15 8.22 2.05
CA THR A 108 -1.53 8.79 3.25
C THR A 108 -0.15 9.33 2.92
N LEU A 109 0.08 10.60 3.22
CA LEU A 109 1.39 11.24 3.05
C LEU A 109 2.15 11.19 4.37
N PHE A 110 3.38 10.69 4.32
CA PHE A 110 4.28 10.61 5.46
C PHE A 110 5.54 11.44 5.24
N SER A 111 6.09 11.97 6.33
CA SER A 111 7.49 12.37 6.36
C SER A 111 8.39 11.13 6.40
N GLY A 112 9.58 11.22 5.80
CA GLY A 112 10.50 10.10 5.67
C GLY A 112 10.09 9.08 4.62
N PHE A 113 11.00 8.16 4.31
CA PHE A 113 10.74 7.03 3.42
C PHE A 113 10.00 5.90 4.15
N ASP A 114 9.42 5.00 3.35
CA ASP A 114 8.80 3.74 3.80
C ASP A 114 7.65 3.93 4.78
N ALA A 115 6.97 5.09 4.73
CA ALA A 115 5.91 5.47 5.66
C ALA A 115 6.31 5.38 7.15
N THR A 116 7.59 5.62 7.45
CA THR A 116 8.15 5.46 8.81
C THR A 116 8.03 6.71 9.68
N GLY A 117 7.88 7.89 9.09
CA GLY A 117 7.74 9.14 9.83
C GLY A 117 6.31 9.49 10.21
N THR A 118 6.06 10.78 10.41
CA THR A 118 4.75 11.30 10.82
C THR A 118 3.79 11.34 9.65
N SER A 119 2.55 10.88 9.84
CA SER A 119 1.46 11.12 8.89
C SER A 119 1.16 12.63 8.85
N LEU A 120 1.32 13.21 7.66
CA LEU A 120 1.06 14.62 7.40
C LEU A 120 -0.36 14.83 6.87
N LEU A 121 -0.88 13.86 6.13
CA LEU A 121 -2.20 13.89 5.51
C LEU A 121 -2.74 12.48 5.31
N ALA A 122 -4.06 12.32 5.44
CA ALA A 122 -4.77 11.10 5.10
C ALA A 122 -6.06 11.47 4.34
N LEU A 123 -6.25 10.88 3.16
CA LEU A 123 -7.41 11.05 2.31
C LEU A 123 -7.98 9.67 1.98
N THR A 124 -9.29 9.53 2.05
CA THR A 124 -9.98 8.28 1.73
C THR A 124 -11.09 8.55 0.71
N GLY A 125 -11.20 7.69 -0.28
CA GLY A 125 -12.21 7.73 -1.34
C GLY A 125 -11.65 7.27 -2.68
N ASP A 126 -12.56 7.01 -3.63
CA ASP A 126 -12.22 6.50 -4.97
C ASP A 126 -11.27 7.42 -5.75
N TYR A 127 -11.27 8.70 -5.42
CA TYR A 127 -10.33 9.70 -5.91
C TYR A 127 -9.84 10.52 -4.72
N SER A 128 -8.53 10.61 -4.56
CA SER A 128 -7.87 11.38 -3.52
C SER A 128 -6.78 12.23 -4.15
N SER A 129 -6.83 13.55 -3.97
CA SER A 129 -5.77 14.47 -4.39
C SER A 129 -5.43 15.48 -3.30
N HIS A 130 -4.17 15.91 -3.30
CA HIS A 130 -3.66 16.89 -2.35
C HIS A 130 -2.67 17.84 -3.03
N SER A 131 -2.45 18.99 -2.37
CA SER A 131 -1.42 19.95 -2.73
C SER A 131 -0.95 20.66 -1.47
N ASP A 132 0.30 20.45 -1.09
CA ASP A 132 0.89 21.01 0.13
C ASP A 132 2.30 21.54 -0.14
N THR A 133 2.67 22.61 0.56
CA THR A 133 4.05 23.10 0.53
C THR A 133 4.89 22.26 1.48
N LEU A 134 5.84 21.51 0.92
CA LEU A 134 6.72 20.63 1.70
C LEU A 134 8.13 21.23 1.76
N PRO A 135 8.77 21.26 2.95
CA PRO A 135 10.18 21.61 3.06
C PRO A 135 11.07 20.54 2.41
N VAL A 136 12.33 20.89 2.18
CA VAL A 136 13.36 19.95 1.69
C VAL A 136 13.41 18.72 2.59
N GLY A 137 13.36 17.54 1.99
CA GLY A 137 13.38 16.29 2.74
C GLY A 137 12.90 15.10 1.93
N ASN A 138 12.83 13.97 2.64
CA ASN A 138 12.33 12.69 2.13
C ASN A 138 10.91 12.50 2.60
N TYR A 139 10.07 11.96 1.72
CA TYR A 139 8.65 11.73 1.96
C TYR A 139 8.23 10.42 1.33
N SER A 140 7.08 9.93 1.76
CA SER A 140 6.48 8.74 1.18
C SER A 140 4.97 8.89 1.09
N LEU A 141 4.41 8.50 -0.06
CA LEU A 141 2.98 8.35 -0.25
C LEU A 141 2.64 6.88 -0.10
N ARG A 142 1.82 6.55 0.89
CA ARG A 142 1.31 5.20 1.08
C ARG A 142 -0.13 5.13 0.59
N ILE A 143 -0.36 4.27 -0.41
CA ILE A 143 -1.67 3.98 -0.98
C ILE A 143 -2.10 2.61 -0.46
N THR A 144 -3.25 2.56 0.19
CA THR A 144 -3.81 1.32 0.76
C THR A 144 -5.24 1.14 0.32
N GLY A 145 -5.72 -0.09 0.35
CA GLY A 145 -7.12 -0.40 0.11
C GLY A 145 -7.37 -1.90 0.21
N ASN A 146 -8.59 -2.29 -0.15
CA ASN A 146 -8.98 -3.68 -0.28
C ASN A 146 -9.37 -3.97 -1.73
N ALA A 147 -8.55 -4.73 -2.45
CA ALA A 147 -8.81 -5.14 -3.82
C ALA A 147 -9.92 -6.21 -3.83
N VAL A 148 -11.12 -5.83 -4.25
CA VAL A 148 -12.33 -6.68 -4.23
C VAL A 148 -12.72 -7.24 -5.61
N GLY A 149 -12.05 -6.78 -6.68
CA GLY A 149 -12.25 -7.35 -8.02
C GLY A 149 -11.75 -8.79 -8.14
N MET A 150 -12.34 -9.55 -9.06
CA MET A 150 -11.99 -10.96 -9.27
C MET A 150 -10.52 -11.18 -9.65
N LEU A 151 -9.90 -10.22 -10.34
CA LEU A 151 -8.48 -10.22 -10.72
C LEU A 151 -7.63 -9.32 -9.81
N GLY A 152 -8.22 -8.71 -8.78
CA GLY A 152 -7.58 -7.77 -7.86
C GLY A 152 -8.12 -6.35 -7.98
N GLY A 153 -7.25 -5.37 -7.75
CA GLY A 153 -7.56 -3.96 -7.81
C GLY A 153 -6.73 -3.26 -8.88
N SER A 154 -7.18 -2.12 -9.37
CA SER A 154 -6.42 -1.27 -10.28
C SER A 154 -6.54 0.18 -9.84
N TYR A 155 -5.43 0.87 -9.71
CA TYR A 155 -5.44 2.31 -9.46
C TYR A 155 -4.38 3.02 -10.29
N THR A 156 -4.62 4.30 -10.53
CA THR A 156 -3.65 5.21 -11.15
C THR A 156 -3.17 6.21 -10.12
N TYR A 157 -1.91 6.65 -10.26
CA TYR A 157 -1.34 7.70 -9.42
C TYR A 157 -0.63 8.74 -10.27
N THR A 158 -0.51 9.95 -9.73
CA THR A 158 0.30 11.04 -10.29
C THR A 158 0.90 11.83 -9.15
N ALA A 159 2.17 12.25 -9.30
CA ALA A 159 2.86 13.13 -8.38
C ALA A 159 3.70 14.15 -9.16
N PHE A 160 3.73 15.39 -8.71
CA PHE A 160 4.58 16.43 -9.26
C PHE A 160 4.95 17.46 -8.19
N ALA A 161 6.02 18.21 -8.42
CA ALA A 161 6.48 19.24 -7.51
C ALA A 161 6.89 20.50 -8.28
N GLN A 162 6.49 21.67 -7.79
CA GLN A 162 6.87 22.94 -8.38
C GLN A 162 7.33 23.90 -7.29
N THR A 163 8.51 24.48 -7.47
CA THR A 163 9.00 25.56 -6.61
C THR A 163 8.08 26.76 -6.76
N VAL A 164 7.49 27.21 -5.66
CA VAL A 164 6.65 28.42 -5.66
C VAL A 164 7.57 29.63 -5.71
N PRO A 165 7.33 30.61 -6.59
CA PRO A 165 8.07 31.87 -6.57
C PRO A 165 7.94 32.51 -5.18
N GLU A 166 9.08 32.90 -4.59
CA GLU A 166 9.14 33.38 -3.21
C GLU A 166 8.04 34.43 -2.93
N PRO A 167 7.36 34.37 -1.78
CA PRO A 167 6.32 35.34 -1.42
C PRO A 167 6.79 36.80 -1.54
N GLU A 168 8.09 37.05 -1.30
CA GLU A 168 8.71 38.37 -1.44
C GLU A 168 8.66 38.89 -2.88
N THR A 169 8.87 38.04 -3.88
CA THR A 169 8.78 38.43 -5.29
C THR A 169 7.36 38.87 -5.65
N CYS A 170 6.35 38.16 -5.16
CA CYS A 170 4.95 38.53 -5.32
C CYS A 170 4.59 39.83 -4.56
N ALA A 171 5.11 39.99 -3.34
CA ALA A 171 4.93 41.21 -2.56
C ALA A 171 5.58 42.43 -3.24
N MET A 172 6.78 42.27 -3.81
CA MET A 172 7.46 43.31 -4.58
C MET A 172 6.71 43.67 -5.87
N PHE A 173 6.11 42.68 -6.53
CA PHE A 173 5.26 42.93 -7.69
C PHE A 173 4.01 43.74 -7.31
N ILE A 174 3.31 43.35 -6.24
CA ILE A 174 2.15 44.09 -5.71
C ILE A 174 2.58 45.50 -5.24
N ALA A 175 3.73 45.63 -4.59
CA ALA A 175 4.26 46.92 -4.17
C ALA A 175 4.58 47.81 -5.38
N GLY A 176 5.17 47.26 -6.43
CA GLY A 176 5.41 47.95 -7.70
C GLY A 176 4.11 48.41 -8.37
N LEU A 177 3.11 47.55 -8.44
CA LEU A 177 1.78 47.89 -8.96
C LEU A 177 1.08 48.95 -8.10
N GLY A 178 1.18 48.84 -6.77
CA GLY A 178 0.63 49.81 -5.83
C GLY A 178 1.26 51.19 -6.00
N LEU A 179 2.58 51.25 -6.20
CA LEU A 179 3.31 52.50 -6.46
C LEU A 179 2.92 53.12 -7.80
N ILE A 180 2.82 52.34 -8.87
CA ILE A 180 2.37 52.83 -10.19
C ILE A 180 0.92 53.34 -10.12
N GLY A 181 0.01 52.60 -9.48
CA GLY A 181 -1.37 53.01 -9.28
C GLY A 181 -1.49 54.29 -8.45
N PHE A 182 -0.67 54.44 -7.41
CA PHE A 182 -0.60 55.65 -6.59
C PHE A 182 -0.12 56.87 -7.38
N LEU A 183 0.94 56.72 -8.19
CA LEU A 183 1.44 57.78 -9.08
C LEU A 183 0.41 58.16 -10.15
N GLY A 184 -0.29 57.18 -10.72
CA GLY A 184 -1.38 57.42 -11.67
C GLY A 184 -2.56 58.19 -11.07
N ARG A 185 -2.91 57.94 -9.81
CA ARG A 185 -3.95 58.68 -9.09
C ARG A 185 -3.59 60.15 -8.86
N ARG A 186 -2.31 60.47 -8.65
CA ARG A 186 -1.84 61.86 -8.52
C ARG A 186 -2.02 62.67 -9.81
N ARG A 187 -1.96 62.03 -10.98
CA ARG A 187 -2.13 62.69 -12.29
C ARG A 187 -3.58 62.89 -12.72
N LYS A 188 -4.53 62.19 -12.09
CA LYS A 188 -5.99 62.30 -12.38
C LYS A 188 -6.73 63.32 -11.50
N ARG A 189 -6.03 64.05 -10.63
CA ARG A 189 -6.61 65.21 -9.94
C ARG A 189 -6.41 66.43 -10.84
N PRO A 190 -7.49 67.09 -11.35
CA PRO A 190 -7.37 68.40 -11.97
C PRO A 190 -6.86 69.44 -10.98
#